data_AF-Q7DM37-F1
#
_entry.id   AF-Q7DM37-F1
#
_cell.length_a   1.000
_cell.length_b   1.000
_cell.length_c   1.000
_cell.angle_alpha   90.00
_cell.angle_beta   90.00
_cell.angle_gamma   90.00
#
_symmetry.space_group_name_H-M   'P 1'
#
loop_
_entity.id
_entity.type
_entity.pdbx_description
1 polymer ?
#
loop_
_entity_poly.entity_id
_entity_poly.type
_entity_poly.pdbx_seq_one_letter_code
_entity_poly.pdbx_strand_id
1 'polypeptide(L)'
;MIGWKEKEKTLLVDTEEIDCLKRVGGLNENAGSIYELYRQPNPACEAGSIWKDIVLSPSRFSIQQELKYSIQKVEKRSKQHLINNTKS
;
A
#
# COMPACT_ATOMS: atom_id res chain seq x y z
N MET A 1 -28.64 -0.15 -1.71
CA MET A 1 -29.91 0.46 -2.13
C MET A 1 -29.66 1.96 -2.18
N ILE A 2 -29.61 2.57 -3.36
CA ILE A 2 -29.34 4.01 -3.49
C ILE A 2 -30.70 4.71 -3.47
N GLY A 3 -31.03 5.33 -2.35
CA GLY A 3 -32.24 6.13 -2.20
C GLY A 3 -32.04 7.47 -2.91
N TRP A 4 -32.74 7.68 -4.02
CA TRP A 4 -32.83 8.99 -4.64
C TRP A 4 -33.82 9.84 -3.84
N LYS A 5 -33.38 10.99 -3.32
CA LYS A 5 -34.29 12.06 -2.89
C LYS A 5 -33.92 13.35 -3.61
N GLU A 6 -34.94 13.92 -4.21
CA GLU A 6 -34.98 15.12 -5.01
C GLU A 6 -34.59 16.37 -4.18
N LYS A 7 -33.85 17.29 -4.83
CA LYS A 7 -33.70 18.71 -4.49
C LYS A 7 -33.24 19.04 -3.06
N GLU A 8 -31.95 18.84 -2.83
CA GLU A 8 -31.03 19.82 -2.23
C GLU A 8 -29.64 19.21 -2.33
N LYS A 9 -28.73 19.87 -3.05
CA LYS A 9 -27.39 19.36 -3.37
C LYS A 9 -26.50 19.38 -2.13
N THR A 10 -26.68 18.41 -1.24
CA THR A 10 -25.63 17.95 -0.34
C THR A 10 -25.49 16.47 -0.60
N LEU A 11 -24.55 16.14 -1.50
CA LEU A 11 -24.07 14.78 -1.67
C LEU A 11 -23.82 14.21 -0.27
N LEU A 12 -24.51 13.12 0.08
CA LEU A 12 -24.13 12.23 1.19
C LEU A 12 -22.86 11.46 0.80
N VAL A 13 -21.90 12.13 0.16
CA VAL A 13 -20.55 11.62 0.02
C VAL A 13 -19.91 11.88 1.36
N ASP A 14 -19.46 10.80 1.99
CA ASP A 14 -18.70 10.91 3.21
C ASP A 14 -17.52 11.85 2.94
N THR A 15 -17.46 12.97 3.66
CA THR A 15 -16.46 13.99 3.37
C THR A 15 -15.06 13.43 3.68
N GLU A 16 -14.98 12.41 4.54
CA GLU A 16 -13.75 11.64 4.80
C GLU A 16 -13.29 10.83 3.57
N GLU A 17 -14.22 10.33 2.75
CA GLU A 17 -13.91 9.59 1.51
C GLU A 17 -13.33 10.52 0.43
N ILE A 18 -13.61 11.82 0.49
CA ILE A 18 -13.01 12.84 -0.39
C ILE A 18 -11.57 13.18 0.06
N ASP A 19 -11.27 13.11 1.35
CA ASP A 19 -9.97 13.54 1.86
C ASP A 19 -8.83 12.61 1.45
N CYS A 20 -9.09 11.30 1.31
CA CYS A 20 -8.11 10.39 0.73
C CYS A 20 -7.81 10.74 -0.74
N LEU A 21 -8.83 11.12 -1.52
CA LEU A 21 -8.67 11.54 -2.91
C LEU A 21 -7.92 12.86 -3.03
N LYS A 22 -8.17 13.84 -2.15
CA LYS A 22 -7.38 15.09 -2.10
C LYS A 22 -5.91 14.82 -1.78
N ARG A 23 -5.64 13.90 -0.84
CA ARG A 23 -4.27 13.51 -0.50
C ARG A 23 -3.57 12.84 -1.68
N VAL A 24 -4.22 11.87 -2.33
CA VAL A 24 -3.68 11.16 -3.50
C VAL A 24 -3.47 12.12 -4.67
N GLY A 25 -4.43 13.01 -4.96
CA GLY A 25 -4.31 14.01 -6.02
C GLY A 25 -3.24 15.08 -5.77
N GLY A 26 -2.76 15.23 -4.52
CA GLY A 26 -1.66 16.13 -4.16
C GLY A 26 -0.27 15.51 -4.23
N LEU A 27 -0.17 14.20 -4.50
CA LEU A 27 1.11 13.48 -4.57
C LEU A 27 1.89 13.85 -5.83
N ASN A 28 3.22 13.81 -5.71
CA ASN A 28 4.11 13.95 -6.86
C ASN A 28 4.22 12.60 -7.59
N GLU A 29 3.56 12.49 -8.75
CA GLU A 29 3.58 11.31 -9.62
C GLU A 29 4.97 10.94 -10.16
N ASN A 30 5.90 11.91 -10.18
CA ASN A 30 7.26 11.73 -10.68
C ASN A 30 8.28 11.50 -9.54
N ALA A 31 7.82 11.28 -8.30
CA ALA A 31 8.71 11.09 -7.15
C ALA A 31 9.58 9.84 -7.30
N GLY A 32 10.90 10.00 -7.18
CA GLY A 32 11.86 8.89 -7.14
C GLY A 32 12.07 8.33 -5.74
N SER A 33 11.63 9.05 -4.71
CA SER A 33 11.75 8.67 -3.30
C SER A 33 10.56 9.12 -2.46
N ILE A 34 10.38 8.50 -1.29
CA ILE A 34 9.31 8.88 -0.35
C ILE A 34 9.41 10.34 0.15
N TYR A 35 10.61 10.91 0.13
CA TYR A 35 10.86 12.29 0.53
C TYR A 35 10.34 13.31 -0.49
N GLU A 36 10.13 12.89 -1.73
CA GLU A 36 9.62 13.70 -2.84
C GLU A 36 8.12 13.48 -3.09
N LEU A 37 7.52 12.46 -2.46
CA LEU A 37 6.16 12.02 -2.74
C LEU A 37 5.10 13.04 -2.26
N TYR A 38 5.31 13.64 -1.09
CA TYR A 38 4.41 14.63 -0.50
C TYR A 38 4.95 16.05 -0.70
N ARG A 39 4.05 17.00 -1.00
CA ARG A 39 4.36 18.44 -0.90
C ARG A 39 4.61 18.83 0.56
N GLN A 40 5.40 19.88 0.78
CA GLN A 40 5.78 20.31 2.13
C GLN A 40 4.58 20.88 2.93
N PRO A 41 4.47 20.58 4.24
CA PRO A 41 5.37 19.73 5.03
C PRO A 41 5.18 18.24 4.71
N ASN A 42 6.30 17.52 4.55
CA ASN A 42 6.27 16.09 4.18
C ASN A 42 6.08 15.21 5.43
N PRO A 43 4.96 14.47 5.56
CA PRO A 43 4.71 13.57 6.69
C PRO A 43 5.78 12.48 6.84
N ALA A 44 6.40 12.06 5.74
CA ALA A 44 7.47 11.07 5.79
C ALA A 44 8.73 11.57 6.52
N CYS A 45 8.93 12.90 6.60
CA CYS A 45 10.07 13.53 7.26
C CYS A 45 9.82 13.80 8.76
N GLU A 46 8.58 13.73 9.23
CA GLU A 46 8.23 14.02 10.62
C GLU A 46 8.87 13.04 11.60
N ALA A 47 9.09 13.48 12.85
CA ALA A 47 9.55 12.61 13.92
C ALA A 47 8.43 11.62 14.29
N GLY A 48 8.74 10.34 14.41
CA GLY A 48 7.74 9.27 14.59
C GLY A 48 7.02 8.85 13.30
N SER A 49 7.51 9.30 12.14
CA SER A 49 7.04 8.81 10.84
C SER A 49 7.35 7.31 10.68
N ILE A 50 6.30 6.54 10.38
CA ILE A 50 6.41 5.09 10.11
C ILE A 50 7.39 4.76 8.97
N TRP A 51 7.61 5.72 8.06
CA TRP A 51 8.57 5.57 6.97
C TRP A 51 10.00 5.48 7.52
N LYS A 52 10.34 6.21 8.58
CA LYS A 52 11.65 6.12 9.21
C LYS A 52 11.80 4.82 10.01
N ASP A 53 10.75 4.43 10.72
CA ASP A 53 10.83 3.30 11.65
C ASP A 53 10.80 1.94 10.93
N ILE A 54 10.07 1.84 9.82
CA ILE A 54 9.92 0.58 9.07
C ILE A 54 10.70 0.60 7.77
N VAL A 55 10.54 1.64 6.95
CA VAL A 55 11.10 1.65 5.58
C VAL A 55 12.61 1.92 5.58
N LEU A 56 13.11 2.75 6.50
CA LEU A 56 14.54 3.01 6.65
C LEU A 56 15.23 2.07 7.64
N SER A 57 14.51 1.14 8.28
CA SER A 57 15.12 0.23 9.23
C SER A 57 16.21 -0.61 8.56
N PRO A 58 17.43 -0.68 9.11
CA PRO A 58 18.50 -1.54 8.60
C PRO A 58 18.10 -3.02 8.51
N SER A 59 17.16 -3.48 9.36
CA SER A 59 16.66 -4.87 9.34
C SER A 59 15.67 -5.14 8.20
N ARG A 60 15.15 -4.11 7.53
CA ARG A 60 14.15 -4.27 6.47
C ARG A 60 14.65 -5.19 5.36
N PHE A 61 15.91 -5.04 4.95
CA PHE A 61 16.47 -5.85 3.86
C PHE A 61 16.49 -7.34 4.20
N SER A 62 16.97 -7.71 5.39
CA SER A 62 17.01 -9.11 5.81
C SER A 62 15.61 -9.70 5.96
N ILE A 63 14.68 -8.96 6.58
CA ILE A 63 13.28 -9.38 6.74
C ILE A 63 12.61 -9.61 5.37
N GLN A 64 12.79 -8.71 4.41
CA GLN A 64 12.22 -8.87 3.07
C GLN A 64 12.78 -10.09 2.33
N GLN A 65 14.08 -10.34 2.48
CA GLN A 65 14.71 -11.51 1.87
C GLN A 65 14.22 -12.82 2.48
N GLU A 66 14.06 -12.88 3.80
CA GLU A 66 13.51 -14.05 4.50
C GLU A 66 12.06 -14.32 4.09
N LEU A 67 11.23 -13.28 4.03
CA LEU A 67 9.84 -13.38 3.59
C LEU A 67 9.75 -13.89 2.15
N LYS A 68 10.53 -13.29 1.23
CA LYS A 68 10.59 -13.70 -0.17
C LYS A 68 11.01 -15.16 -0.30
N TYR A 69 12.03 -15.59 0.43
CA TYR A 69 12.48 -16.97 0.45
C TYR A 69 11.39 -17.93 0.94
N SER A 70 10.70 -17.56 2.03
CA SER A 70 9.63 -18.37 2.62
C SER A 70 8.46 -18.56 1.66
N ILE A 71 8.02 -17.49 0.98
CA ILE A 71 6.98 -17.55 -0.05
C ILE A 71 7.40 -18.48 -1.18
N GLN A 72 8.60 -18.27 -1.75
CA GLN A 72 9.11 -19.10 -2.85
C GLN A 72 9.19 -20.58 -2.47
N LYS A 73 9.53 -20.89 -1.22
CA LYS A 73 9.58 -22.27 -0.72
C LYS A 73 8.18 -22.92 -0.72
N VAL A 74 7.15 -22.19 -0.28
CA VAL A 74 5.76 -22.66 -0.29
C VAL A 74 5.26 -22.84 -1.73
N GLU A 75 5.51 -21.87 -2.59
CA GLU A 75 5.11 -21.93 -4.01
C GLU A 75 5.74 -23.12 -4.74
N LYS A 76 7.03 -23.39 -4.52
CA LYS A 76 7.73 -24.54 -5.09
C LYS A 76 7.11 -25.86 -4.62
N ARG A 77 6.77 -25.97 -3.33
CA ARG A 77 6.11 -27.17 -2.78
C ARG A 77 4.72 -27.38 -3.40
N SER A 78 3.94 -26.31 -3.55
CA SER A 78 2.63 -26.36 -4.19
C SER A 78 2.73 -26.83 -5.66
N LYS A 79 3.68 -26.27 -6.42
CA LYS A 79 3.95 -26.70 -7.80
C LYS A 79 4.37 -28.17 -7.88
N GLN A 80 5.23 -28.63 -6.97
CA GLN A 80 5.65 -30.03 -6.94
C GLN A 80 4.48 -30.98 -6.63
N HIS A 81 3.59 -30.59 -5.72
CA HIS A 81 2.38 -31.36 -5.42
C HIS A 81 1.48 -31.50 -6.65
N LEU A 82 1.30 -30.43 -7.43
CA LEU A 82 0.51 -30.45 -8.66
C LEU A 82 1.13 -31.36 -9.73
N ILE A 83 2.47 -31.32 -9.90
CA ILE A 83 3.19 -32.17 -10.86
C ILE A 83 3.09 -33.66 -10.47
N ASN A 84 3.11 -33.98 -9.18
CA ASN A 84 3.01 -35.36 -8.72
C ASN A 84 1.61 -35.93 -8.96
N ASN A 85 0.56 -35.11 -8.81
CA ASN A 85 -0.83 -35.53 -9.02
C ASN A 85 -1.20 -35.70 -10.50
N THR A 86 -0.47 -35.08 -11.44
CA THR A 86 -0.71 -35.26 -12.89
C THR A 86 0.08 -36.41 -13.51
N LYS A 87 0.96 -37.06 -12.72
CA LYS A 87 1.78 -38.21 -13.16
C LYS A 87 1.30 -39.55 -12.59
N SER A 88 0.27 -39.56 -11.73
CA SER A 88 -0.52 -40.74 -11.36
C SER A 88 -1.79 -40.80 -12.21
#